data_AF-A0A929CAT7-F1
#
_entry.id   AF-A0A929CAT7-F1
#
_cell.length_a   1.000
_cell.length_b   1.000
_cell.length_c   1.000
_cell.angle_alpha   90.00
_cell.angle_beta   90.00
_cell.angle_gamma   90.00
#
_symmetry.space_group_name_H-M   'P 1'
#
loop_
_entity.id
_entity.type
_entity.pdbx_description
1 polymer ?
#
loop_
_entity_poly.entity_id
_entity_poly.type
_entity_poly.pdbx_seq_one_letter_code
_entity_poly.pdbx_strand_id
1 'polypeptide(L)' 'MNSIEKATIKDVPQMHQLINYFADKGEMLARSLSEIYEYIRDYFVVRQGERVIACVALHISWSDLAEIKSL' A
#
# COMPACT_ATOMS: atom_id res chain seq x y z
N MET A 1 -6.96 2.49 19.38
CA MET A 1 -5.77 2.29 18.52
C MET A 1 -6.24 1.63 17.25
N ASN A 2 -5.87 2.16 16.09
CA ASN A 2 -6.20 1.49 14.83
C ASN A 2 -5.18 0.36 14.61
N SER A 3 -5.65 -0.84 14.29
CA SER A 3 -4.82 -2.03 14.03
C SER A 3 -4.13 -1.93 12.67
N ILE A 4 -2.92 -2.51 12.59
CA ILE A 4 -2.24 -2.79 11.33
C ILE A 4 -2.69 -4.17 10.88
N GLU A 5 -3.24 -4.26 9.67
CA GLU A 5 -3.79 -5.49 9.11
C GLU A 5 -3.20 -5.80 7.74
N LYS A 6 -3.22 -7.07 7.33
CA LYS A 6 -2.88 -7.43 5.95
C LYS A 6 -3.91 -6.87 4.99
N ALA A 7 -3.43 -6.29 3.89
CA ALA A 7 -4.30 -5.81 2.82
C ALA A 7 -4.98 -6.99 2.10
N THR A 8 -6.18 -6.72 1.60
CA THR A 8 -7.00 -7.62 0.80
C THR A 8 -7.29 -7.00 -0.55
N ILE A 9 -7.73 -7.81 -1.52
CA ILE A 9 -8.09 -7.34 -2.87
C ILE A 9 -9.13 -6.20 -2.82
N LYS A 10 -10.03 -6.19 -1.82
CA LYS A 10 -11.06 -5.15 -1.66
C LYS A 10 -10.49 -3.77 -1.31
N ASP A 11 -9.24 -3.71 -0.83
CA ASP A 11 -8.59 -2.48 -0.40
C ASP A 11 -7.91 -1.74 -1.55
N VAL A 12 -7.56 -2.46 -2.61
CA VAL A 12 -6.74 -1.95 -3.71
C VAL A 12 -7.27 -0.64 -4.31
N PRO A 13 -8.59 -0.46 -4.55
CA PRO A 13 -9.09 0.81 -5.05
C PRO A 13 -8.81 1.99 -4.12
N GLN A 14 -8.98 1.82 -2.80
CA GLN A 14 -8.72 2.89 -1.81
C GLN A 14 -7.21 3.12 -1.65
N MET A 15 -6.41 2.06 -1.65
CA MET A 15 -4.94 2.16 -1.60
C MET A 15 -4.39 2.90 -2.82
N HIS A 16 -4.88 2.59 -4.02
CA HIS A 16 -4.46 3.25 -5.25
C HIS A 16 -4.76 4.75 -5.22
N GLN A 17 -5.92 5.15 -4.70
CA GLN A 17 -6.26 6.56 -4.51
C GLN A 17 -5.32 7.23 -3.51
N LEU A 18 -5.03 6.58 -2.38
CA LEU A 18 -4.16 7.12 -1.35
C LEU A 18 -2.72 7.30 -1.86
N ILE A 19 -2.17 6.29 -2.50
CA ILE A 19 -0.81 6.30 -3.05
C ILE A 19 -0.67 7.40 -4.10
N ASN A 20 -1.59 7.45 -5.07
CA ASN A 20 -1.49 8.43 -6.14
C ASN A 20 -1.79 9.86 -5.67
N TYR A 21 -2.56 10.06 -4.61
CA TYR A 21 -2.70 11.38 -3.97
C TYR A 21 -1.35 11.97 -3.51
N PHE A 22 -0.46 11.13 -2.96
CA PHE A 22 0.90 11.56 -2.58
C PHE A 22 1.85 11.61 -3.79
N ALA A 23 1.66 10.74 -4.77
CA ALA A 23 2.43 10.79 -6.01
C ALA A 23 2.18 12.07 -6.81
N ASP A 24 0.94 12.54 -6.88
CA ASP A 24 0.56 13.79 -7.54
C ASP A 24 1.21 15.02 -6.89
N LYS A 25 1.62 14.91 -5.62
CA LYS A 25 2.38 15.93 -4.90
C LYS A 25 3.90 15.79 -5.03
N GLY A 26 4.38 14.74 -5.69
CA GLY A 26 5.80 14.42 -5.79
C GLY A 26 6.41 13.86 -4.49
N GLU A 27 5.58 13.44 -3.53
CA GLU A 27 6.02 12.89 -2.24
C GLU A 27 6.28 11.38 -2.32
N MET A 28 5.77 10.71 -3.37
CA MET A 28 5.85 9.26 -3.56
C MET A 28 5.91 8.90 -5.06
N LEU A 29 6.39 7.70 -5.38
CA LEU A 29 6.28 7.16 -6.74
C LEU A 29 4.84 6.69 -7.03
N ALA A 30 4.33 7.06 -8.20
CA ALA A 30 3.02 6.59 -8.68
C ALA A 30 2.99 5.07 -8.84
N ARG A 31 1.80 4.48 -8.67
CA ARG A 31 1.58 3.02 -8.76
C ARG A 31 0.35 2.75 -9.60
N SER A 32 0.48 1.80 -10.52
CA SER A 32 -0.66 1.32 -11.30
C SER A 32 -1.56 0.42 -10.45
N LEU A 33 -2.85 0.38 -10.78
CA LEU A 33 -3.81 -0.51 -10.12
C LEU A 33 -3.37 -1.99 -10.21
N SER A 34 -2.85 -2.40 -11.37
CA SER A 34 -2.33 -3.75 -11.61
C SER A 34 -1.16 -4.11 -10.71
N GLU A 35 -0.21 -3.18 -10.50
CA GLU A 35 0.95 -3.40 -9.64
C GLU A 35 0.53 -3.63 -8.19
N ILE A 36 -0.46 -2.87 -7.70
CA ILE A 36 -0.97 -3.03 -6.33
C ILE A 36 -1.69 -4.39 -6.19
N TYR A 37 -2.44 -4.83 -7.19
CA TYR A 37 -3.03 -6.18 -7.17
C TYR A 37 -1.98 -7.29 -7.19
N GLU A 38 -0.95 -7.16 -8.01
CA GLU A 38 0.14 -8.14 -8.13
C GLU A 38 0.88 -8.33 -6.79
N TYR A 39 1.20 -7.22 -6.13
CA TYR A 39 1.94 -7.21 -4.87
C TYR A 39 1.06 -7.14 -3.61
N ILE A 40 -0.24 -7.43 -3.70
CA ILE A 40 -1.18 -7.23 -2.57
C ILE A 40 -0.74 -7.93 -1.27
N ARG A 41 -0.02 -9.04 -1.36
CA ARG A 41 0.50 -9.80 -0.21
C ARG A 41 1.59 -9.06 0.56
N ASP A 42 2.26 -8.11 -0.07
CA ASP A 42 3.31 -7.30 0.54
C ASP A 42 2.71 -6.14 1.37
N TYR A 43 1.45 -5.78 1.09
CA TYR A 43 0.80 -4.62 1.68
C TYR A 43 0.17 -4.89 3.05
N PHE A 44 0.25 -3.86 3.88
CA PHE A 44 -0.46 -3.69 5.13
C PHE A 44 -1.25 -2.38 5.08
N VAL A 45 -2.34 -2.34 5.84
CA VAL A 45 -3.27 -1.21 5.87
C VAL A 45 -3.70 -0.91 7.29
N VAL A 46 -4.05 0.35 7.52
CA VAL A 46 -4.73 0.82 8.73
C VAL A 46 -6.10 1.35 8.33
N ARG A 47 -7.12 0.99 9.11
CA ARG A 47 -8.51 1.38 8.83
C ARG A 47 -9.13 2.22 9.92
N GLN A 48 -10.10 3.00 9.50
CA GLN A 48 -11.13 3.58 10.36
C GLN A 48 -12.49 3.15 9.81
N GLY A 49 -13.08 2.11 10.41
CA GLY A 49 -14.25 1.43 9.83
C GLY A 49 -13.86 0.71 8.53
N GLU A 50 -14.61 0.95 7.45
CA GLU A 50 -14.33 0.39 6.12
C GLU A 50 -13.32 1.21 5.30
N ARG A 51 -12.93 2.39 5.81
CA ARG A 51 -12.04 3.30 5.11
C ARG A 51 -10.58 2.97 5.36
N VAL A 52 -9.81 2.80 4.30
CA VAL A 52 -8.34 2.73 4.36
C VAL A 52 -7.79 4.14 4.57
N ILE A 53 -7.06 4.35 5.67
CA ILE A 53 -6.48 5.66 6.01
C ILE A 53 -4.95 5.68 5.88
N ALA A 54 -4.31 4.51 5.83
CA ALA A 54 -2.90 4.35 5.56
C ALA A 54 -2.64 3.00 4.91
N CYS A 55 -1.60 2.92 4.09
CA CYS A 55 -1.07 1.67 3.55
C CYS A 55 0.45 1.73 3.50
N VAL A 56 1.10 0.57 3.52
CA VAL A 56 2.55 0.43 3.31
C VAL A 56 2.83 -0.98 2.79
N ALA A 57 3.86 -1.16 1.96
CA ALA A 57 4.31 -2.47 1.54
C ALA A 57 5.74 -2.75 2.02
N LEU A 58 6.00 -4.02 2.34
CA LEU A 58 7.36 -4.54 2.48
C LEU A 58 7.63 -5.51 1.34
N HIS A 59 8.46 -5.09 0.39
CA HIS A 59 8.77 -5.89 -0.79
C HIS A 59 10.13 -6.59 -0.62
N ILE A 60 10.16 -7.91 -0.73
CA ILE A 60 11.39 -8.70 -0.62
C ILE A 60 12.07 -8.74 -1.99
N SER A 61 13.28 -8.21 -2.09
CA SER A 61 14.07 -8.21 -3.32
C SER A 61 15.03 -9.39 -3.41
N TRP A 62 15.57 -9.85 -2.28
CA TRP A 62 16.52 -10.96 -2.22
C TRP A 62 16.51 -11.65 -0.84
N SER A 63 17.42 -12.61 -0.62
CA SER A 63 17.52 -13.38 0.63
C SER A 63 17.70 -12.52 1.89
N ASP A 64 18.31 -11.36 1.75
CA ASP A 64 18.73 -10.46 2.82
C ASP A 64 18.39 -8.98 2.52
N LEU A 65 17.63 -8.71 1.46
CA LEU A 65 17.26 -7.36 1.03
C LEU A 65 15.75 -7.23 0.85
N ALA A 66 15.19 -6.20 1.47
CA ALA A 66 13.81 -5.78 1.29
C ALA A 66 13.70 -4.26 1.30
N GLU A 67 12.64 -3.74 0.69
CA GLU A 67 12.33 -2.31 0.58
C GLU A 67 10.96 -2.02 1.19
N ILE A 68 10.87 -0.94 1.96
CA ILE A 68 9.58 -0.36 2.33
C ILE A 68 9.11 0.53 1.17
N LYS A 69 7.95 0.19 0.61
CA LYS A 69 7.31 0.93 -0.48
C LYS A 69 6.04 1.60 0.01
N SER A 70 5.67 2.69 -0.65
CA SER A 70 4.40 3.38 -0.46
C SER A 70 4.18 3.90 0.97
N LEU A 71 5.23 4.46 1.59
CA LEU A 71 5.21 5.10 2.92
C LEU A 71 5.23 6.62 2.82
#